data_AF-A0AAN8W7N4-F1
#
_entry.id   AF-A0AAN8W7N4-F1
#
_cell.length_a   1.000
_cell.length_b   1.000
_cell.length_c   1.000
_cell.angle_alpha   90.00
_cell.angle_beta   90.00
_cell.angle_gamma   90.00
#
_symmetry.space_group_name_H-M   'P 1'
#
loop_
_entity.id
_entity.type
_entity.pdbx_description
1 polymer ?
#
loop_
_entity_poly.entity_id
_entity_poly.type
_entity_poly.pdbx_seq_one_letter_code
_entity_poly.pdbx_strand_id
1 'polypeptide(L)'
;LIYFKIDHTLPLHPELLKLSVDQAIKGDLESPFLDNVIANLGLVVSVYDFKSIDGGFMYPGQGASTYTIKFRVHNVSYPPIPIQQEKDSKPFAP
;
A
#
# COMPACT_ATOMS: atom_id res chain seq x y z
N LEU A 1 16.58 5.91 -12.65
CA LEU A 1 15.53 6.05 -11.62
C LEU A 1 15.56 4.79 -10.77
N ILE A 2 15.73 4.94 -9.46
CA ILE A 2 15.72 3.82 -8.51
C ILE A 2 14.26 3.56 -8.15
N TYR A 3 13.82 2.31 -8.25
CA TYR A 3 12.48 1.89 -7.90
C TYR A 3 12.56 0.70 -6.96
N PHE A 4 11.61 0.61 -6.03
CA PHE A 4 11.49 -0.55 -5.16
C PHE A 4 10.35 -1.44 -5.63
N LYS A 5 10.54 -2.75 -5.52
CA LYS A 5 9.54 -3.76 -5.86
C LYS A 5 8.82 -4.17 -4.58
N ILE A 6 7.50 -4.21 -4.64
CA ILE A 6 6.65 -4.65 -3.53
C ILE A 6 5.75 -5.78 -4.03
N ASP A 7 5.69 -6.83 -3.24
CA ASP A 7 4.76 -7.95 -3.41
C ASP A 7 3.70 -7.81 -2.31
N HIS A 8 2.44 -7.58 -2.70
CA HIS A 8 1.33 -7.35 -1.77
C HIS A 8 0.15 -8.26 -2.10
N THR A 9 -0.51 -8.80 -1.07
CA THR A 9 -1.68 -9.67 -1.23
C THR A 9 -2.83 -9.09 -0.44
N LEU A 10 -3.98 -8.93 -1.09
CA LEU A 10 -5.17 -8.31 -0.51
C LEU A 10 -6.46 -8.98 -1.00
N PRO A 11 -7.49 -9.08 -0.14
CA PRO A 11 -8.84 -9.43 -0.56
C PRO A 11 -9.51 -8.20 -1.18
N LEU A 12 -10.02 -8.33 -2.40
CA LEU A 12 -10.73 -7.25 -3.07
C LEU A 12 -12.17 -7.17 -2.57
N HIS A 13 -12.58 -5.99 -2.09
CA HIS A 13 -13.92 -5.81 -1.54
C HIS A 13 -15.01 -6.05 -2.61
N PRO A 14 -16.12 -6.74 -2.29
CA PRO A 14 -17.17 -7.08 -3.28
C PRO A 14 -17.81 -5.87 -3.98
N GLU A 15 -17.79 -4.69 -3.36
CA GLU A 15 -18.32 -3.47 -3.96
C GLU A 15 -17.53 -3.01 -5.18
N LEU A 16 -16.26 -3.39 -5.27
CA LEU A 16 -15.37 -3.08 -6.38
C LEU A 16 -15.56 -4.03 -7.58
N LEU A 17 -16.41 -5.06 -7.48
CA LEU A 17 -16.72 -5.99 -8.58
C LEU A 17 -17.36 -5.31 -9.80
N LYS A 18 -17.85 -4.08 -9.64
CA LYS A 18 -18.38 -3.26 -10.74
C LYS A 18 -17.28 -2.67 -11.61
N LEU A 19 -16.05 -2.60 -11.10
CA LEU A 19 -14.90 -2.04 -11.80
C LEU A 19 -14.12 -3.15 -12.51
N SER A 20 -13.31 -2.77 -13.50
CA SER A 20 -12.28 -3.68 -13.98
C SER A 20 -11.28 -4.00 -12.85
N VAL A 21 -10.72 -5.21 -12.86
CA VAL A 21 -9.77 -5.66 -11.82
C VAL A 21 -8.62 -4.67 -11.67
N ASP A 22 -8.09 -4.14 -12.77
CA ASP A 22 -7.02 -3.14 -12.76
C ASP A 22 -7.42 -1.84 -12.04
N GLN A 23 -8.64 -1.36 -12.29
CA GLN A 23 -9.15 -0.15 -11.63
C GLN A 23 -9.42 -0.37 -10.14
N ALA A 24 -10.00 -1.52 -9.80
CA ALA A 24 -10.28 -1.89 -8.42
C ALA A 24 -8.99 -1.98 -7.60
N ILE A 25 -7.99 -2.71 -8.12
CA ILE A 25 -6.68 -2.85 -7.49
C ILE A 25 -5.96 -1.52 -7.38
N LYS A 26 -6.02 -0.69 -8.42
CA LYS A 26 -5.37 0.63 -8.37
C LYS A 26 -5.93 1.50 -7.25
N GLY A 27 -7.25 1.57 -7.10
CA GLY A 27 -7.89 2.35 -6.04
C GLY A 27 -7.54 1.83 -4.64
N ASP A 28 -7.56 0.50 -4.47
CA ASP A 28 -7.33 -0.13 -3.16
C ASP A 28 -5.85 -0.12 -2.75
N LEU A 29 -4.93 -0.13 -3.73
CA LEU A 29 -3.49 -0.12 -3.48
C LEU A 29 -2.91 1.29 -3.30
N GLU A 30 -3.48 2.30 -3.96
CA GLU A 30 -2.98 3.68 -3.80
C GLU A 30 -3.17 4.19 -2.37
N SER A 31 -4.28 3.87 -1.71
CA SER A 31 -4.57 4.37 -0.36
C SER A 31 -3.58 3.93 0.75
N PRO A 32 -3.16 2.65 0.86
CA PRO A 32 -2.26 2.21 1.92
C PRO A 32 -0.77 2.50 1.63
N PHE A 33 -0.39 2.73 0.37
CA PHE A 33 1.01 2.91 0.01
C PHE A 33 1.38 4.36 -0.30
N LEU A 34 0.50 5.16 -0.90
CA LEU A 34 0.80 6.58 -1.18
C LEU A 34 0.87 7.37 0.12
N ASP A 35 1.77 8.35 0.19
CA ASP A 35 1.97 9.25 1.34
C ASP A 35 2.27 8.56 2.67
N ASN A 36 2.67 7.29 2.62
CA ASN A 36 3.02 6.50 3.80
C ASN A 36 4.53 6.31 3.93
N VAL A 37 5.01 6.34 5.18
CA VAL A 37 6.40 6.06 5.54
C VAL A 37 6.52 4.58 5.89
N ILE A 38 7.26 3.83 5.07
CA ILE A 38 7.47 2.39 5.28
C ILE A 38 8.87 2.17 5.88
N ALA A 39 8.93 1.39 6.97
CA ALA A 39 10.19 1.06 7.63
C ALA A 39 11.19 0.42 6.64
N ASN A 40 12.45 0.84 6.69
CA ASN A 40 13.53 0.42 5.79
C ASN A 40 13.33 0.76 4.30
N LEU A 41 12.29 1.53 3.95
CA LEU A 41 12.04 2.04 2.60
C LEU A 41 12.04 3.57 2.57
N GLY A 42 11.29 4.25 3.44
CA GLY A 42 11.11 5.72 3.43
C GLY A 42 9.70 6.13 3.04
N LEU A 43 9.53 7.39 2.62
CA LEU A 43 8.25 7.94 2.18
C LEU A 43 7.97 7.51 0.75
N VAL A 44 6.84 6.84 0.52
CA VAL A 44 6.38 6.47 -0.83
C VAL A 44 5.67 7.67 -1.46
N VAL A 45 6.19 8.13 -2.60
CA VAL A 45 5.70 9.32 -3.30
C VAL A 45 4.74 8.97 -4.43
N SER A 46 4.94 7.81 -5.07
CA SER A 46 4.05 7.33 -6.12
C SER A 46 4.22 5.85 -6.41
N VAL A 47 3.14 5.23 -6.89
CA VAL A 47 3.18 3.93 -7.57
C VAL A 47 3.61 4.18 -9.01
N TYR A 48 4.68 3.51 -9.45
CA TYR A 48 5.24 3.69 -10.79
C TYR A 48 4.50 2.86 -11.84
N ASP A 49 4.43 1.54 -11.66
CA ASP A 49 3.68 0.64 -12.51
C ASP A 49 3.36 -0.69 -11.82
N PHE A 50 2.40 -1.41 -12.39
CA PHE A 50 2.07 -2.80 -12.05
C PHE A 50 2.89 -3.76 -12.92
N LYS A 51 3.37 -4.86 -12.34
CA LYS A 51 4.14 -5.91 -13.02
C LYS A 51 3.34 -7.17 -13.24
N SER A 52 2.61 -7.60 -12.24
CA SER A 52 1.65 -8.70 -12.38
C SER A 52 0.52 -8.53 -11.39
N ILE A 53 -0.63 -9.04 -11.79
CA ILE A 53 -1.81 -9.21 -10.95
C ILE A 53 -2.18 -10.67 -11.12
N ASP A 54 -1.94 -11.45 -10.07
CA ASP A 54 -2.16 -12.89 -10.05
C ASP A 54 -3.23 -13.20 -9.00
N GLY A 55 -4.00 -14.27 -9.20
CA GLY A 55 -4.99 -14.73 -8.22
C GLY A 55 -6.42 -14.76 -8.76
N GLY A 56 -7.38 -14.26 -7.98
CA GLY A 56 -8.81 -14.40 -8.24
C GLY A 56 -9.44 -15.62 -7.58
N PHE A 57 -8.75 -16.21 -6.60
CA PHE A 57 -9.30 -17.29 -5.78
C PHE A 57 -10.04 -16.73 -4.56
N MET A 58 -11.03 -17.48 -4.08
CA MET A 58 -11.83 -17.12 -2.91
C MET A 58 -11.58 -18.15 -1.81
N TYR A 59 -11.43 -17.68 -0.58
CA TYR A 59 -11.43 -18.55 0.59
C TYR A 59 -12.87 -18.80 1.06
N PRO A 60 -13.27 -20.06 1.34
CA PRO A 60 -14.57 -20.35 1.91
C PRO A 60 -14.84 -19.53 3.18
N GLY A 61 -16.00 -18.87 3.24
CA GLY A 61 -16.41 -18.03 4.38
C GLY A 61 -15.93 -16.57 4.33
N GLN A 62 -15.07 -16.19 3.37
CA GLN A 62 -14.59 -14.80 3.25
C GLN A 62 -15.36 -13.96 2.21
N GLY A 63 -15.86 -14.60 1.15
CA GLY A 63 -16.72 -13.97 0.14
C GLY A 63 -16.03 -12.94 -0.78
N ALA A 64 -14.73 -12.69 -0.59
CA ALA A 64 -13.92 -11.78 -1.40
C ALA A 64 -12.89 -12.55 -2.23
N SER A 65 -12.64 -12.08 -3.46
CA SER A 65 -11.55 -12.60 -4.29
C SER A 65 -10.22 -12.03 -3.83
N THR A 66 -9.24 -12.90 -3.58
CA THR A 66 -7.89 -12.49 -3.17
C THR A 66 -6.96 -12.41 -4.37
N TYR A 67 -6.15 -11.35 -4.40
CA TYR A 67 -5.16 -11.09 -5.45
C TYR A 67 -3.80 -10.82 -4.84
N THR A 68 -2.76 -11.29 -5.53
CA THR A 68 -1.36 -10.95 -5.28
C THR A 68 -0.89 -10.01 -6.38
N ILE A 69 -0.44 -8.83 -6.00
CA ILE A 69 -0.02 -7.78 -6.92
C ILE A 69 1.47 -7.51 -6.72
N LYS A 70 2.20 -7.49 -7.83
CA LYS A 70 3.60 -7.07 -7.88
C LYS A 70 3.67 -5.71 -8.54
N PHE A 71 4.23 -4.73 -7.87
CA PHE A 71 4.29 -3.37 -8.37
C PHE A 71 5.58 -2.68 -7.97
N ARG A 72 5.86 -1.56 -8.63
CA ARG A 72 7.02 -0.72 -8.31
C ARG A 72 6.57 0.60 -7.73
N VAL A 73 7.32 1.09 -6.74
CA VAL A 73 7.11 2.40 -6.14
C VAL A 73 8.34 3.28 -6.29
N HIS A 74 8.10 4.58 -6.31
CA HIS A 74 9.12 5.60 -6.11
C HIS A 74 9.04 6.10 -4.66
N ASN A 75 10.16 6.02 -3.95
CA ASN A 75 10.29 6.51 -2.58
C ASN A 75 11.35 7.61 -2.50
N VAL A 76 11.28 8.38 -1.43
CA VAL A 76 12.33 9.30 -1.02
C VAL A 76 12.79 8.96 0.39
N SER A 77 14.04 9.29 0.70
CA SER A 77 14.57 9.15 2.05
C SER A 77 13.71 10.01 2.99
N TYR A 78 13.13 9.37 4.01
CA TYR A 78 12.36 10.04 5.05
C TYR A 78 13.09 9.86 6.38
N PRO A 79 13.23 10.93 7.19
CA PRO A 79 13.90 10.83 8.49
C PRO A 79 13.17 9.80 9.36
N PRO A 80 13.89 9.03 10.20
CA PRO A 80 13.25 8.08 11.09
C PRO A 80 12.21 8.80 11.97
N ILE A 81 10.99 8.27 12.01
CA ILE A 81 9.93 8.80 12.87
C ILE A 81 10.43 8.68 14.31
N PRO A 82 10.48 9.78 15.09
CA PRO A 82 10.84 9.72 16.50
C PRO A 82 9.84 8.83 17.25
N ILE A 83 10.29 7.61 17.59
CA ILE A 83 9.49 6.64 18.37
C ILE A 83 9.40 7.01 19.84
N GLN A 84 10.32 7.85 20.33
CA GLN A 84 10.33 8.37 21.68
C GLN A 84 9.93 9.85 21.65
N GLN A 85 8.74 10.17 22.16
CA GLN A 85 8.41 11.55 22.51
C GLN A 85 9.12 11.88 23.83
N GLU A 86 9.89 12.96 23.88
CA GLU A 86 10.53 13.38 25.14
C GLU A 86 9.46 13.68 26.19
N LYS A 87 9.72 13.30 27.44
CA LYS A 87 8.74 13.39 28.55
C LYS A 87 8.17 14.80 28.75
N ASP A 88 8.94 15.82 28.39
CA ASP A 88 8.59 17.24 28.53
C ASP A 88 8.14 17.88 27.19
N SER A 89 7.95 17.07 26.14
CA SER A 89 7.43 17.58 24.86
C SER A 89 5.99 18.05 25.01
N LYS A 90 5.71 19.25 24.51
CA LYS A 90 4.34 19.77 24.41
C LYS A 90 3.51 18.82 23.54
N PRO A 91 2.23 18.58 23.89
CA PRO A 91 1.34 17.82 23.02
C PRO A 91 1.30 18.45 21.62
N PHE A 92 1.19 17.60 20.59
CA PHE A 92 1.13 18.06 19.19
C PHE A 92 -0.12 18.90 18.88
N ALA A 93 -1.14 18.84 19.72
CA ALA A 93 -2.34 19.64 19.63
C ALA A 93 -2.47 20.56 20.87
N PRO A 94 -2.92 21.83 20.70
CA PRO A 94 -3.18 22.74 21.81
C PRO A 94 -4.31 22.30 22.74
#